data_AF-A0A9D4C0J8-F1
#
_entry.id   AF-A0A9D4C0J8-F1
#
_cell.length_a   1.000
_cell.length_b   1.000
_cell.length_c   1.000
_cell.angle_alpha   90.00
_cell.angle_beta   90.00
_cell.angle_gamma   90.00
#
_symmetry.space_group_name_H-M   'P 1'
#
loop_
_entity.id
_entity.type
_entity.pdbx_description
1 polymer ?
#
loop_
_entity_poly.entity_id
_entity_poly.type
_entity_poly.pdbx_seq_one_letter_code
_entity_poly.pdbx_strand_id
1 'polypeptide(L)'
;MLGEEHVWCSSDVRVLIAGDSNVHRLKSACPPNARIDFLPVSGAKYVSDRKGFRKLLHQELMSGCYDILYLHLGSNDVCCKDSNFYRYVEQ
;
A
#
# COMPACT_ATOMS: atom_id res chain seq x y z
N MET A 1 31.94 -7.29 -17.09
CA MET A 1 30.88 -8.20 -17.56
C MET A 1 29.58 -7.71 -16.97
N LEU A 2 28.64 -7.41 -17.87
CA LEU A 2 27.21 -7.07 -17.75
C LEU A 2 26.71 -6.71 -16.35
N GLY A 3 26.57 -5.40 -16.12
CA GLY A 3 25.63 -4.90 -15.11
C GLY A 3 24.22 -5.24 -15.59
N GLU A 4 23.44 -5.88 -14.73
CA GLU A 4 22.03 -6.12 -14.97
C GLU A 4 21.31 -4.77 -14.94
N GLU A 5 21.25 -4.10 -16.09
CA GLU A 5 20.28 -3.05 -16.29
C GLU A 5 18.90 -3.70 -16.19
N HIS A 6 18.22 -3.48 -15.07
CA HIS A 6 16.81 -3.77 -14.95
C HIS A 6 16.08 -2.97 -16.03
N VAL A 7 15.83 -3.64 -17.16
CA VAL A 7 15.01 -3.13 -18.24
C VAL A 7 13.60 -3.04 -17.70
N TRP A 8 13.22 -1.87 -17.20
CA TRP A 8 11.83 -1.54 -16.97
C TRP A 8 11.16 -1.51 -18.35
N CYS A 9 10.47 -2.59 -18.72
CA CYS A 9 9.64 -2.62 -19.91
C CYS A 9 8.74 -1.37 -19.89
N SER A 10 8.71 -0.63 -21.00
CA SER A 10 8.16 0.72 -21.15
C SER A 10 6.63 0.79 -21.13
N SER A 11 5.96 0.01 -20.30
CA SER A 11 4.53 0.16 -20.04
C SER A 11 4.31 1.24 -18.99
N ASP A 12 3.38 2.16 -19.24
CA ASP A 12 2.83 3.12 -18.27
C ASP A 12 2.16 2.33 -17.11
N VAL A 13 2.95 1.78 -16.19
CA VAL A 13 2.44 0.99 -15.05
C VAL A 13 1.73 1.93 -14.10
N ARG A 14 0.46 1.64 -13.79
CA ARG A 14 -0.34 2.38 -12.81
C ARG A 14 -0.30 1.68 -11.46
N VAL A 15 0.20 2.39 -10.45
CA VAL A 15 0.36 1.89 -9.09
C VAL A 15 -0.57 2.67 -8.17
N LEU A 16 -1.38 1.95 -7.38
CA LEU A 16 -2.11 2.52 -6.25
C LEU A 16 -1.37 2.22 -4.96
N ILE A 17 -0.98 3.25 -4.21
CA ILE A 17 -0.43 3.12 -2.86
C ILE A 17 -1.52 3.52 -1.86
N ALA A 18 -2.09 2.54 -1.17
CA ALA A 18 -3.20 2.74 -0.22
C ALA A 18 -2.79 2.35 1.20
N GLY A 19 -3.24 3.10 2.20
CA GLY A 19 -2.83 2.83 3.57
C GLY A 19 -3.11 3.96 4.53
N ASP A 20 -2.35 3.98 5.63
CA ASP A 20 -2.39 5.04 6.63
C ASP A 20 -1.82 6.39 6.11
N SER A 21 -1.73 7.39 6.98
CA SER A 21 -1.17 8.71 6.64
C SER A 21 0.31 8.69 6.22
N ASN A 22 1.03 7.58 6.42
CA ASN A 22 2.44 7.47 6.04
C ASN A 22 2.64 7.16 4.56
N VAL A 23 1.60 6.77 3.80
CA VAL A 23 1.75 6.45 2.37
C VAL A 23 2.34 7.59 1.55
N HIS A 24 2.08 8.84 1.91
CA HIS A 24 2.64 10.00 1.22
C HIS A 24 4.18 10.10 1.33
N ARG A 25 4.77 9.44 2.32
CA ARG A 25 6.23 9.42 2.53
C ARG A 25 6.93 8.39 1.64
N LEU A 26 6.18 7.51 0.96
CA LEU A 26 6.72 6.44 0.12
C LEU A 26 7.04 6.87 -1.32
N LYS A 27 6.93 8.18 -1.65
CA LYS A 27 7.15 8.73 -3.00
C LYS A 27 8.52 8.44 -3.61
N SER A 28 9.53 8.04 -2.82
CA SER A 28 10.92 7.91 -3.28
C SER A 28 11.28 6.57 -3.92
N ALA A 29 10.39 5.57 -3.97
CA ALA A 29 10.75 4.20 -4.36
C ALA A 29 10.17 3.70 -5.70
N CYS A 30 9.46 4.55 -6.46
CA CYS A 30 8.77 4.09 -7.66
C CYS A 30 9.57 4.34 -8.95
N PRO A 31 9.42 3.48 -9.98
CA PRO A 31 10.08 3.66 -11.26
C PRO A 31 9.70 5.00 -11.91
N PRO A 32 10.61 5.66 -12.63
CA PRO A 32 10.36 6.98 -13.25
C PRO A 32 9.22 6.97 -14.28
N ASN A 33 8.86 5.81 -14.83
CA ASN A 33 7.77 5.65 -15.81
C ASN A 33 6.46 5.13 -15.19
N ALA A 34 6.37 5.01 -13.86
CA ALA A 34 5.16 4.58 -13.18
C ALA A 34 4.25 5.78 -12.86
N ARG A 35 2.96 5.65 -13.12
CA ARG A 35 1.94 6.59 -12.63
C ARG A 35 1.48 6.13 -11.26
N ILE A 36 1.68 6.97 -10.25
CA ILE A 36 1.44 6.59 -8.85
C ILE A 36 0.31 7.42 -8.29
N ASP A 37 -0.77 6.74 -7.93
CA ASP A 37 -1.89 7.33 -7.22
C ASP A 37 -1.82 6.93 -5.73
N PHE A 38 -2.25 7.82 -4.85
CA PHE A 38 -2.18 7.63 -3.39
C PHE A 38 -3.58 7.65 -2.79
N LEU A 39 -3.90 6.66 -1.96
CA LEU A 39 -5.14 6.60 -1.18
C LEU A 39 -4.81 6.61 0.33
N PRO A 40 -4.50 7.79 0.90
CA PRO A 40 -4.26 7.97 2.32
C PRO A 40 -5.57 7.91 3.12
N VAL A 41 -5.64 7.05 4.12
CA VAL A 41 -6.77 6.99 5.05
C VAL A 41 -6.22 7.08 6.47
N SER A 42 -6.39 8.25 7.09
CA SER A 42 -5.86 8.52 8.43
C SER A 42 -6.43 7.53 9.45
N GLY A 43 -5.54 6.94 10.26
CA GLY A 43 -5.92 5.95 11.27
C GLY A 43 -6.37 4.59 10.71
N ALA A 44 -6.15 4.32 9.41
CA ALA A 44 -6.47 3.03 8.81
C ALA A 44 -5.75 1.88 9.54
N LYS A 45 -6.51 0.83 9.84
CA LYS A 45 -6.10 -0.35 10.61
C LYS A 45 -6.39 -1.61 9.81
N TYR A 46 -5.49 -2.58 9.85
CA TYR A 46 -5.67 -3.89 9.23
C TYR A 46 -6.80 -4.69 9.87
N VAL A 47 -6.83 -4.77 11.21
CA VAL A 47 -7.70 -5.70 11.94
C VAL A 47 -9.12 -5.14 12.09
N SER A 48 -9.25 -3.83 12.34
CA SER A 48 -10.53 -3.21 12.71
C SER A 48 -11.19 -2.36 11.63
N ASP A 49 -10.52 -2.03 10.53
CA ASP A 49 -11.10 -1.14 9.50
C ASP A 49 -11.82 -1.87 8.37
N ARG A 50 -12.71 -2.81 8.75
CA ARG A 50 -13.52 -3.56 7.79
C ARG A 50 -14.54 -2.70 7.03
N LYS A 51 -14.84 -1.47 7.47
CA LYS A 51 -15.93 -0.66 6.92
C LYS A 51 -15.52 0.68 6.29
N GLY A 52 -14.42 1.31 6.72
CA GLY A 52 -13.96 2.59 6.18
C GLY A 52 -12.97 2.40 5.05
N PHE A 53 -11.74 2.01 5.40
CA PHE A 53 -10.65 1.82 4.43
C PHE A 53 -11.01 0.83 3.32
N ARG A 54 -11.58 -0.34 3.67
CA ARG A 54 -11.94 -1.36 2.67
C ARG A 54 -12.97 -0.85 1.65
N LYS A 55 -13.93 -0.03 2.08
CA LYS A 55 -14.96 0.52 1.20
C LYS A 55 -14.36 1.55 0.23
N LEU A 56 -13.52 2.45 0.74
CA LEU A 56 -12.83 3.44 -0.07
C LEU A 56 -11.87 2.79 -1.07
N LEU A 57 -11.07 1.82 -0.62
CA LEU A 57 -10.19 1.04 -1.48
C LEU A 57 -10.98 0.33 -2.59
N HIS A 58 -12.13 -0.27 -2.25
CA HIS A 58 -12.97 -0.90 -3.26
C HIS A 58 -13.52 0.10 -4.27
N GLN A 59 -13.99 1.28 -3.83
CA GLN A 59 -14.45 2.32 -4.74
C GLN A 59 -13.34 2.79 -5.69
N GLU A 60 -12.15 3.04 -5.16
CA GLU A 60 -10.99 3.48 -5.94
C GLU A 60 -10.58 2.43 -6.99
N LEU A 61 -10.52 1.16 -6.59
CA LEU A 61 -10.19 0.05 -7.50
C LEU A 61 -11.27 -0.19 -8.56
N MET A 62 -12.52 0.24 -8.33
CA MET A 62 -13.60 0.14 -9.32
C MET A 62 -13.63 1.36 -10.26
N SER A 63 -13.15 2.53 -9.81
CA SER A 63 -13.08 3.74 -10.63
C SER A 63 -11.77 3.88 -11.41
N GLY A 64 -10.70 3.25 -10.94
CA GLY A 64 -9.37 3.29 -11.56
C GLY A 64 -8.96 1.97 -12.20
N CYS A 65 -8.01 2.04 -13.13
CA CYS A 65 -7.28 0.88 -13.63
C CYS A 65 -5.87 0.91 -13.05
N TYR A 66 -5.54 -0.11 -12.26
CA TYR A 66 -4.24 -0.24 -11.60
C TYR A 66 -3.64 -1.61 -11.91
N ASP A 67 -2.35 -1.63 -12.23
CA ASP A 67 -1.59 -2.85 -12.44
C ASP A 67 -1.06 -3.39 -11.12
N ILE A 68 -0.75 -2.49 -10.17
CA ILE A 68 -0.15 -2.81 -8.88
C ILE A 68 -0.88 -2.08 -7.76
N LEU A 69 -1.21 -2.82 -6.70
CA LEU A 69 -1.70 -2.27 -5.44
C LEU A 69 -0.66 -2.50 -4.33
N TYR A 70 -0.17 -1.43 -3.73
CA TYR A 70 0.68 -1.48 -2.54
C TYR A 70 -0.13 -1.08 -1.30
N LEU A 71 -0.14 -1.94 -0.27
CA LEU A 71 -0.86 -1.70 0.97
C LEU A 71 0.11 -1.39 2.12
N HIS A 72 -0.02 -0.20 2.70
CA HIS A 72 0.76 0.22 3.88
C HIS A 72 -0.16 0.35 5.10
N LEU A 73 -0.31 -0.75 5.84
CA LEU A 73 -1.18 -0.85 7.02
C LEU A 73 -0.46 -1.57 8.17
N GLY A 74 -1.01 -1.52 9.38
CA GLY A 74 -0.49 -2.23 10.55
C GLY A 74 0.10 -1.33 11.63
N SER A 75 0.61 -0.16 11.26
CA SER A 75 1.21 0.79 12.23
C SER A 75 0.19 1.24 13.29
N ASN A 76 -1.04 1.54 12.86
CA ASN A 76 -2.15 1.96 13.73
C ASN A 76 -2.74 0.79 14.52
N ASP A 77 -2.59 -0.44 14.05
CA ASP A 77 -3.01 -1.64 14.77
C ASP A 77 -2.08 -1.86 15.97
N VAL A 78 -0.77 -1.71 15.78
CA VAL A 78 0.22 -1.87 16.86
C VAL A 78 0.10 -0.80 17.93
N CYS A 79 -0.23 0.43 17.55
CA CYS A 79 -0.43 1.52 18.49
C CYS A 79 -1.72 1.40 19.32
N CYS A 80 -2.64 0.49 18.95
CA CYS A 80 -3.82 0.21 19.75
C CYS A 80 -3.51 -0.81 20.84
N LYS A 81 -3.63 -0.39 22.10
CA LYS A 81 -3.38 -1.22 23.28
C LYS A 81 -4.27 -2.48 23.40
N ASP A 82 -5.30 -2.60 22.57
CA ASP A 82 -6.23 -3.74 22.54
C ASP A 82 -5.89 -4.80 21.47
N SER A 83 -4.76 -4.66 20.78
CA SER A 83 -4.35 -5.61 19.76
C SER A 83 -3.77 -6.87 20.42
N ASN A 84 -4.58 -7.94 20.45
CA ASN A 84 -4.11 -9.29 20.76
C ASN A 84 -3.06 -9.71 19.71
N PHE A 85 -1.79 -9.43 20.01
CA PHE A 85 -0.68 -9.86 19.19
C PHE A 85 -0.51 -11.37 19.30
N TYR A 86 -1.00 -12.10 18.31
CA TYR A 86 -0.58 -13.47 18.07
C TYR A 86 0.86 -13.43 17.54
N ARG A 87 1.83 -13.61 18.45
CA ARG A 87 3.22 -13.81 18.08
C ARG A 87 3.35 -15.22 17.52
N TYR A 88 3.39 -15.35 16.19
CA TYR A 88 3.84 -16.59 15.57
C TYR A 88 5.35 -16.70 15.83
N VAL A 89 5.74 -17.63 16.69
CA VAL A 89 7.13 -18.04 16.85
C VAL A 89 7.23 -19.39 16.15
N GLU A 90 7.91 -19.43 15.01
CA GLU A 90 8.31 -20.72 14.42
C GLU A 90 9.25 -21.41 15.41
N GLN A 91 8.93 -22.66 15.77
CA GLN A 91 9.78 -23.55 16.57
C GLN A 91 10.75 -24.31 15.66
#